data_AF-A0A7K8UMR6-F1
#
_entry.id   AF-A0A7K8UMR6-F1
#
_cell.length_a   1.000
_cell.length_b   1.000
_cell.length_c   1.000
_cell.angle_alpha   90.00
_cell.angle_beta   90.00
_cell.angle_gamma   90.00
#
_symmetry.space_group_name_H-M   'P 1'
#
loop_
_entity.id
_entity.type
_entity.pdbx_description
1 polymer ?
#
loop_
_entity_poly.entity_id
_entity_poly.type
_entity_poly.pdbx_seq_one_letter_code
_entity_poly.pdbx_strand_id
1 'polypeptide(L)'
;WTCCPKGWKCFQKSCYYLSDDKMPRAESVQNCTGMGSHLVVVNTKAEQLRQSPVGTNYYIGLSAQVVGQWQWVDQTPYNETA
;
A
#
# COMPACT_ATOMS: atom_id res chain seq x y z
N TRP A 1 -14.10 -14.14 9.98
CA TRP A 1 -14.39 -14.27 8.54
C TRP A 1 -14.00 -12.95 7.87
N THR A 2 -12.75 -12.80 7.44
CA THR A 2 -12.32 -11.58 6.74
C THR A 2 -12.45 -11.82 5.24
N CYS A 3 -13.65 -11.57 4.73
CA CYS A 3 -13.96 -11.62 3.30
C CYS A 3 -13.44 -10.34 2.65
N CYS A 4 -12.22 -10.38 2.11
CA CYS A 4 -11.77 -9.29 1.25
C CYS A 4 -12.63 -9.26 -0.03
N PRO A 5 -12.84 -8.08 -0.64
CA PRO A 5 -13.57 -7.97 -1.89
C PRO A 5 -12.93 -8.83 -3.00
N LYS A 6 -13.72 -9.26 -3.98
CA LYS A 6 -13.24 -10.09 -5.09
C LYS A 6 -12.11 -9.35 -5.84
N GLY A 7 -10.94 -9.99 -5.98
CA GLY A 7 -9.75 -9.38 -6.58
C GLY A 7 -8.74 -8.78 -5.58
N TRP A 8 -9.06 -8.79 -4.28
CA TRP A 8 -8.17 -8.33 -3.22
C TRP A 8 -7.45 -9.49 -2.55
N LYS A 9 -6.17 -9.32 -2.25
CA LYS A 9 -5.36 -10.27 -1.49
C LYS A 9 -5.55 -10.03 0.01
N CYS A 10 -5.92 -11.07 0.74
CA CYS A 10 -5.96 -11.02 2.20
C CYS A 10 -4.57 -11.32 2.77
N PHE A 11 -4.07 -10.44 3.64
CA PHE A 11 -2.88 -10.70 4.43
C PHE A 11 -3.18 -10.31 5.88
N GLN A 12 -3.12 -11.30 6.77
CA GLN A 12 -3.48 -11.16 8.19
C GLN A 12 -4.87 -10.55 8.39
N LYS A 13 -4.94 -9.29 8.85
CA LYS A 13 -6.19 -8.56 9.13
C LYS A 13 -6.50 -7.48 8.09
N SER A 14 -5.73 -7.43 7.02
CA SER A 14 -5.78 -6.37 6.01
C SER A 14 -6.04 -6.93 4.61
N CYS A 15 -6.73 -6.16 3.78
CA CYS A 15 -7.03 -6.48 2.40
C CYS A 15 -6.21 -5.56 1.49
N TYR A 16 -5.53 -6.14 0.50
CA TYR A 16 -4.60 -5.43 -0.38
C TYR A 16 -5.07 -5.58 -1.82
N TYR A 17 -5.12 -4.46 -2.54
CA TYR A 17 -5.41 -4.44 -3.96
C TYR A 17 -4.16 -4.00 -4.71
N LEU A 18 -3.79 -4.79 -5.73
CA LEU A 18 -2.67 -4.50 -6.61
C LEU A 18 -3.25 -4.16 -7.97
N SER A 19 -3.21 -2.87 -8.32
CA SER A 19 -3.50 -2.43 -9.68
C SER A 19 -2.33 -2.83 -10.60
N ASP A 20 -2.63 -3.47 -11.72
CA ASP A 20 -1.63 -3.74 -12.78
C ASP A 20 -1.37 -2.50 -13.64
N ASP A 21 -2.31 -1.55 -13.62
CA ASP A 21 -2.21 -0.28 -14.34
C ASP A 21 -1.05 0.60 -13.85
N LYS A 22 -0.19 0.98 -14.80
CA LYS A 22 0.88 1.95 -14.58
C LYS A 22 0.34 3.36 -14.68
N MET A 23 -0.23 3.83 -13.58
CA MET A 23 -0.72 5.21 -13.43
C MET A 23 0.21 6.02 -12.51
N PRO A 24 0.30 7.35 -12.71
CA PRO A 24 1.10 8.21 -11.84
C PRO A 24 0.54 8.17 -10.40
N ARG A 25 1.42 8.36 -9.43
CA ARG A 25 1.10 8.25 -7.99
C ARG A 25 -0.19 9.00 -7.60
N ALA A 26 -0.41 10.20 -8.11
CA ALA A 26 -1.59 11.00 -7.80
C ALA A 26 -2.90 10.33 -8.25
N GLU A 27 -2.91 9.77 -9.46
CA GLU A 27 -4.06 9.01 -9.98
C GLU A 27 -4.25 7.71 -9.20
N SER A 28 -3.16 7.01 -8.85
CA SER A 28 -3.25 5.81 -8.01
C SER A 28 -3.87 6.11 -6.64
N VAL A 29 -3.51 7.24 -6.02
CA VAL A 29 -4.12 7.70 -4.76
C VAL A 29 -5.62 7.97 -4.95
N GLN A 30 -5.98 8.70 -6.01
CA GLN A 30 -7.39 9.02 -6.30
C GLN A 30 -8.21 7.77 -6.57
N ASN A 31 -7.66 6.79 -7.30
CA ASN A 31 -8.33 5.54 -7.60
C ASN A 31 -8.53 4.69 -6.34
N CYS A 32 -7.50 4.55 -5.49
CA CYS A 32 -7.64 3.88 -4.18
C CYS A 32 -8.69 4.57 -3.31
N THR A 33 -8.63 5.90 -3.21
CA THR A 33 -9.59 6.70 -2.43
C THR A 33 -11.01 6.55 -2.96
N GLY A 34 -11.18 6.52 -4.30
CA GLY A 34 -12.46 6.28 -4.97
C GLY A 34 -13.03 4.87 -4.72
N MET A 35 -12.17 3.88 -4.50
CA MET A 35 -12.56 2.53 -4.07
C MET A 35 -12.86 2.42 -2.56
N GLY A 36 -12.79 3.53 -1.81
CA GLY A 36 -12.95 3.54 -0.36
C GLY A 36 -11.76 2.93 0.39
N SER A 37 -10.57 2.97 -0.21
CA SER A 37 -9.34 2.46 0.37
C SER A 37 -8.19 3.46 0.30
N HIS A 38 -7.05 3.08 0.87
CA HIS A 38 -5.84 3.86 0.83
C HIS A 38 -4.71 3.07 0.16
N LEU A 39 -3.68 3.78 -0.30
CA LEU A 39 -2.47 3.14 -0.79
C LEU A 39 -1.87 2.24 0.30
N VAL A 40 -1.29 1.11 -0.13
CA VAL A 40 -0.78 0.08 0.77
C VAL A 40 0.23 0.64 1.77
N VAL A 41 -0.02 0.37 3.04
CA VAL A 41 0.90 0.56 4.15
C VAL A 41 1.65 -0.75 4.37
N VAL A 42 2.98 -0.70 4.30
CA VAL A 42 3.83 -1.88 4.50
C VAL A 42 4.40 -1.81 5.92
N ASN A 43 3.87 -2.62 6.83
CA ASN A 43 4.34 -2.65 8.21
C ASN A 43 5.44 -3.70 8.44
N THR A 44 5.50 -4.73 7.59
CA THR A 44 6.45 -5.84 7.74
C THR A 44 7.15 -6.18 6.43
N LYS A 45 8.40 -6.66 6.53
CA LYS A 45 9.14 -7.20 5.39
C LYS A 45 8.40 -8.33 4.67
N ALA A 46 7.62 -9.12 5.42
CA ALA A 46 6.77 -10.18 4.86
C ALA A 46 5.61 -9.63 4.00
N GLU A 47 5.01 -8.51 4.40
CA GLU A 47 4.05 -7.79 3.55
C GLU A 47 4.73 -7.27 2.29
N GLN A 48 5.91 -6.67 2.39
CA GLN A 48 6.65 -6.17 1.22
C GLN A 48 6.94 -7.29 0.21
N LEU A 49 7.43 -8.44 0.69
CA LEU A 49 7.74 -9.60 -0.15
C LEU A 49 6.49 -10.22 -0.79
N ARG A 50 5.33 -10.17 -0.13
CA ARG A 50 4.07 -10.72 -0.68
C ARG A 50 3.36 -9.78 -1.65
N GLN A 51 3.49 -8.47 -1.44
CA GLN A 51 2.83 -7.45 -2.27
C GLN A 51 3.71 -6.95 -3.42
N SER A 52 5.04 -7.11 -3.35
CA SER A 52 5.98 -6.72 -4.40
C SER A 52 6.50 -7.95 -5.14
N PRO A 53 5.82 -8.43 -6.20
CA PRO A 53 6.39 -9.42 -7.09
C PRO A 53 7.72 -8.91 -7.68
N VAL A 54 8.71 -9.79 -7.73
CA VAL A 54 10.06 -9.49 -8.19
C VAL A 54 10.01 -8.89 -9.60
N GLY A 55 10.52 -7.67 -9.76
CA GLY A 55 10.61 -7.00 -11.06
C GLY A 55 9.52 -5.97 -11.36
N THR A 56 8.61 -5.67 -10.42
CA THR A 56 7.59 -4.62 -10.61
C THR A 56 7.60 -3.60 -9.49
N ASN A 57 7.72 -2.31 -9.87
CA ASN A 57 7.66 -1.19 -8.94
C ASN A 57 6.20 -0.75 -8.76
N TYR A 58 5.67 -0.85 -7.55
CA TYR A 58 4.34 -0.38 -7.20
C TYR A 58 4.42 0.89 -6.35
N TYR A 59 3.45 1.79 -6.54
CA TYR A 59 3.27 2.91 -5.63
C TYR A 59 2.65 2.43 -4.31
N ILE A 60 3.33 2.71 -3.20
CA ILE A 60 2.86 2.44 -1.85
C ILE A 60 2.44 3.73 -1.15
N GLY A 61 1.71 3.59 -0.05
CA GLY A 61 1.18 4.68 0.78
C GLY A 61 2.22 5.41 1.61
N LEU A 62 3.51 5.20 1.32
CA LEU A 62 4.61 5.88 1.99
C LEU A 62 4.85 7.22 1.32
N SER A 63 4.41 8.31 1.94
CA SER A 63 4.65 9.68 1.47
C SER A 63 5.60 10.39 2.42
N ALA A 64 6.66 10.97 1.89
CA ALA A 64 7.44 11.96 2.62
C ALA A 64 6.75 13.32 2.44
N GLN A 65 6.14 13.86 3.50
CA GLN A 65 5.63 15.25 3.50
C GLN A 65 6.78 16.25 3.47
N VAL A 66 7.89 15.90 4.13
CA VAL A 66 9.15 16.63 4.13
C VAL A 66 10.25 15.62 3.79
N VAL A 67 11.28 16.03 3.03
CA VAL A 67 12.45 15.18 2.75
C VAL A 67 13.03 14.69 4.08
N GLY A 68 12.98 13.38 4.32
CA GLY A 68 13.44 12.76 5.58
C GLY A 68 12.35 12.47 6.62
N GLN A 69 11.11 12.94 6.44
CA GLN A 69 9.96 12.60 7.30
C GLN A 69 8.95 11.77 6.52
N TRP A 70 9.18 10.46 6.51
CA TRP A 70 8.28 9.48 5.92
C TRP A 70 7.05 9.28 6.82
N GLN A 71 5.87 9.41 6.24
CA GLN A 71 4.59 9.14 6.90
C GLN A 71 3.75 8.22 6.03
N TRP A 72 3.11 7.26 6.69
CA TRP A 72 2.09 6.43 6.07
C TRP A 72 0.77 7.18 6.00
N VAL A 73 0.02 6.96 4.93
CA VAL A 73 -1.34 7.53 4.75
C VAL A 73 -2.33 7.14 5.85
N ASP A 74 -2.07 6.04 6.56
CA ASP A 74 -2.89 5.57 7.70
C ASP A 74 -2.46 6.19 9.05
N GLN A 75 -1.55 7.16 9.03
CA GLN A 75 -0.95 7.79 10.23
C GLN A 75 -0.15 6.82 11.11
N THR A 76 0.10 5.60 10.65
CA THR A 76 1.01 4.68 11.33
C THR A 76 2.44 5.26 11.33
N PRO A 77 3.16 5.19 12.46
CA PRO A 77 4.53 5.66 12.53
C PRO A 77 5.41 4.83 11.59
N TYR A 78 6.20 5.49 10.77
CA TYR A 78 7.21 4.84 9.96
C TYR A 78 8.32 4.31 10.88
N ASN A 79 8.42 2.98 10.99
CA ASN A 79 9.47 2.31 11.74
C ASN A 79 10.58 1.93 10.76
N GLU A 80 11.70 2.67 10.76
CA GLU A 80 12.87 2.36 9.92
C GLU A 80 13.53 1.00 10.21
N THR A 81 13.11 0.32 11.28
CA THR A 81 13.76 -0.87 11.83
C THR A 81 13.04 -2.20 11.55
N ALA A 82 11.99 -2.21 10.71
CA ALA A 82 11.17 -3.41 10.44
C ALA A 82 11.73 -4.39 9.39
#